data_AF-A0A2D7MT18-F1
#
_entry.id   AF-A0A2D7MT18-F1
#
_cell.length_a   1.000
_cell.length_b   1.000
_cell.length_c   1.000
_cell.angle_alpha   90.00
_cell.angle_beta   90.00
_cell.angle_gamma   90.00
#
_symmetry.space_group_name_H-M   'P 1'
#
loop_
_entity.id
_entity.type
_entity.pdbx_description
1 polymer ?
#
loop_
_entity_poly.entity_id
_entity_poly.type
_entity_poly.pdbx_seq_one_letter_code
_entity_poly.pdbx_strand_id
1 'polypeptide(L)'
;MIHKIGRRKTAVARIYLSEGKGEVTVNKRPLEEYFTTGTLQYKVNQPFELTETAGKYNVNVNVYGGGITGQAEATRLAISRALCEIDEENRSALKPEGLLTRDPRMVERKKFGQKKARKKFQFSKR
;
A
#
# COMPACT_ATOMS: atom_id res chain seq x y z
N MET A 1 1.62 -13.85 16.08
CA MET A 1 2.22 -12.70 15.38
C MET A 1 2.20 -12.98 13.89
N ILE A 2 1.41 -12.22 13.14
CA ILE A 2 1.20 -12.44 11.70
C ILE A 2 2.11 -11.49 10.92
N HIS A 3 2.73 -11.99 9.85
CA HIS A 3 3.53 -11.17 8.96
C HIS A 3 3.09 -11.32 7.51
N LYS A 4 2.91 -10.19 6.83
CA LYS A 4 2.57 -10.15 5.41
C LYS A 4 3.34 -9.07 4.68
N ILE A 5 3.33 -9.20 3.36
CA ILE A 5 4.03 -8.30 2.46
C ILE A 5 3.04 -7.69 1.49
N GLY A 6 3.16 -6.39 1.28
CA GLY A 6 2.51 -5.65 0.22
C GLY A 6 3.55 -4.96 -0.66
N ARG A 7 3.23 -4.84 -1.95
CA ARG A 7 4.13 -4.22 -2.93
C ARG A 7 3.34 -3.34 -3.88
N ARG A 8 3.85 -2.15 -4.16
CA ARG A 8 3.31 -1.26 -5.18
C ARG A 8 4.43 -0.48 -5.85
N LYS A 9 4.42 -0.44 -7.18
CA LYS A 9 5.53 0.14 -7.95
C LYS A 9 6.85 -0.50 -7.50
N THR A 10 7.79 0.32 -7.03
CA THR A 10 9.08 -0.09 -6.46
C THR A 10 9.08 -0.12 -4.93
N ALA A 11 7.95 0.18 -4.28
CA ALA A 11 7.81 0.16 -2.82
C ALA A 11 7.44 -1.24 -2.32
N VAL A 12 8.08 -1.63 -1.22
CA VAL A 12 7.82 -2.87 -0.49
C VAL A 12 7.51 -2.53 0.95
N ALA A 13 6.40 -3.06 1.46
CA ALA A 13 5.98 -2.96 2.84
C ALA A 13 5.95 -4.36 3.46
N ARG A 14 6.67 -4.55 4.56
CA ARG A 14 6.58 -5.75 5.41
C ARG A 14 5.91 -5.33 6.70
N ILE A 15 4.83 -6.02 7.06
CA ILE A 15 4.09 -5.72 8.28
C ILE A 15 4.20 -6.85 9.27
N TYR A 16 4.14 -6.48 10.54
CA TYR A 16 3.94 -7.37 11.66
C TYR A 16 2.69 -6.91 12.39
N LEU A 17 1.71 -7.81 12.49
CA LEU A 17 0.43 -7.54 13.10
C LEU A 17 0.29 -8.37 14.37
N SER A 18 -0.13 -7.70 15.44
CA SER A 18 -0.43 -8.27 16.75
C SER A 18 -1.72 -7.68 17.30
N GLU A 19 -2.40 -8.39 18.19
CA GLU A 19 -3.54 -7.85 18.94
C GLU A 19 -3.08 -6.70 19.86
N GLY A 20 -3.89 -5.65 20.00
CA GLY A 20 -3.49 -4.46 20.74
C GLY A 20 -4.51 -3.33 20.72
N LYS A 21 -4.03 -2.08 20.79
CA LYS A 21 -4.83 -0.86 20.96
C LYS A 21 -5.06 -0.06 19.67
N GLY A 22 -4.68 -0.61 18.50
CA GLY A 22 -4.82 0.10 17.22
C GLY A 22 -3.62 0.95 16.82
N GLU A 23 -2.47 0.79 17.48
CA GLU A 23 -1.30 1.63 17.18
C GLU A 23 -0.64 1.21 15.87
N VAL A 24 -0.54 2.15 14.92
CA VAL A 24 0.15 1.93 13.64
C VAL A 24 1.46 2.71 13.61
N THR A 25 2.56 1.97 13.53
CA THR A 25 3.91 2.53 13.44
C THR A 25 4.55 2.17 12.10
N VAL A 26 5.19 3.16 11.47
CA VAL A 26 5.86 3.02 10.17
C VAL A 26 7.32 3.46 10.33
N ASN A 27 8.26 2.55 10.13
CA ASN A 27 9.69 2.79 10.32
C ASN A 27 10.01 3.49 11.65
N LYS A 28 9.40 3.02 12.75
CA LYS A 28 9.53 3.55 14.12
C LYS A 28 8.94 4.95 14.35
N ARG A 29 8.15 5.48 13.41
CA ARG A 29 7.41 6.73 13.56
C ARG A 29 5.90 6.47 13.59
N PRO A 30 5.09 7.30 14.26
CA PRO A 30 3.64 7.18 14.19
C PRO A 30 3.14 7.44 12.77
N LEU A 31 2.00 6.83 12.43
CA LEU A 31 1.38 6.93 11.10
C LEU A 31 1.16 8.38 10.64
N GLU A 32 0.74 9.26 11.55
CA GLU A 32 0.47 10.67 11.28
C GLU A 32 1.73 11.47 10.91
N GLU A 33 2.86 11.15 11.54
CA GLU A 33 4.14 11.80 11.26
C GLU A 33 4.76 11.28 9.96
N TYR A 34 4.62 9.98 9.66
CA TYR A 34 5.18 9.39 8.45
C TYR A 34 4.38 9.76 7.20
N PHE A 35 3.05 9.67 7.28
CA PHE A 35 2.13 10.02 6.21
C PHE A 35 1.45 11.34 6.53
N THR A 36 2.07 12.45 6.14
CA THR A 36 1.57 13.81 6.46
C THR A 36 0.25 14.18 5.78
N THR A 37 -0.14 13.46 4.73
CA THR A 37 -1.38 13.74 3.97
C THR A 37 -2.53 12.88 4.47
N GLY A 38 -3.65 13.48 4.87
CA GLY A 38 -4.84 12.76 5.36
C GLY A 38 -5.36 11.69 4.39
N THR A 39 -5.27 11.92 3.07
CA THR A 39 -5.65 10.91 2.07
C THR A 39 -4.79 9.64 2.14
N LEU A 40 -3.53 9.74 2.53
CA LEU A 40 -2.63 8.59 2.67
C LEU A 40 -2.90 7.83 3.96
N GLN A 41 -3.17 8.56 5.04
CA GLN A 41 -3.60 7.99 6.32
C GLN A 41 -4.90 7.20 6.14
N TYR A 42 -5.90 7.81 5.48
CA TYR A 42 -7.16 7.17 5.13
C TYR A 42 -6.94 5.85 4.36
N LYS A 43 -6.06 5.84 3.36
CA LYS A 43 -5.76 4.61 2.61
C LYS A 43 -5.21 3.48 3.50
N VAL A 44 -4.39 3.81 4.49
CA VAL A 44 -3.82 2.79 5.40
C VAL A 44 -4.89 2.28 6.37
N ASN A 45 -5.83 3.14 6.79
CA ASN A 45 -6.90 2.82 7.72
C ASN A 45 -8.12 2.13 7.09
N GLN A 46 -8.37 2.39 5.80
CA GLN A 46 -9.46 1.80 5.00
C GLN A 46 -9.73 0.29 5.26
N PRO A 47 -8.72 -0.61 5.27
CA PRO A 47 -8.98 -2.03 5.55
C PRO A 47 -9.49 -2.31 6.97
N PHE A 48 -9.14 -1.49 7.97
CA PHE A 48 -9.65 -1.65 9.34
C PHE A 48 -11.07 -1.13 9.49
N GLU A 49 -11.41 -0.07 8.75
CA GLU A 49 -12.77 0.48 8.71
C GLU A 49 -13.76 -0.53 8.11
N LEU A 50 -13.39 -1.16 6.99
CA LEU A 50 -14.25 -2.13 6.30
C LEU A 50 -14.47 -3.44 7.05
N THR A 51 -13.51 -3.87 7.86
CA THR A 51 -13.64 -5.09 8.67
C THR A 51 -14.09 -4.81 10.09
N GLU A 52 -14.46 -3.56 10.42
CA GLU A 52 -14.85 -3.14 11.76
C GLU A 52 -13.81 -3.57 12.83
N THR A 53 -12.53 -3.50 12.47
CA THR A 53 -11.40 -3.89 13.32
C THR A 53 -10.51 -2.70 13.73
N ALA A 54 -11.00 -1.48 13.51
CA ALA A 54 -10.39 -0.27 14.04
C ALA A 54 -10.17 -0.39 15.55
N GLY A 55 -8.93 -0.15 16.01
CA GLY A 55 -8.57 -0.22 17.43
C GLY A 55 -8.25 -1.60 17.98
N LYS A 56 -8.40 -2.69 17.20
CA LYS A 56 -8.17 -4.08 17.70
C LYS A 56 -6.73 -4.57 17.56
N TYR A 57 -5.98 -4.04 16.59
CA TYR A 57 -4.66 -4.56 16.21
C TYR A 57 -3.59 -3.48 16.20
N ASN A 58 -2.42 -3.79 16.76
CA ASN A 58 -1.22 -3.00 16.58
C ASN A 58 -0.49 -3.46 15.31
N VAL A 59 0.02 -2.51 14.54
CA VAL A 59 0.75 -2.78 13.30
C VAL A 59 2.10 -2.09 13.31
N ASN A 60 3.16 -2.88 13.15
CA ASN A 60 4.50 -2.38 12.90
C ASN A 60 4.87 -2.62 11.42
N VAL A 61 5.15 -1.54 10.71
CA VAL A 61 5.41 -1.55 9.27
C VAL A 61 6.86 -1.14 9.00
N ASN A 62 7.60 -2.02 8.33
CA ASN A 62 8.88 -1.70 7.73
C ASN A 62 8.68 -1.46 6.22
N VAL A 63 8.86 -0.22 5.78
CA VAL A 63 8.71 0.19 4.37
C VAL A 63 10.03 0.65 3.77
N TYR A 64 10.27 0.27 2.51
CA TYR A 64 11.43 0.72 1.75
C TYR A 64 11.12 0.81 0.24
N GLY A 65 11.88 1.66 -0.46
CA GLY A 65 11.77 1.88 -1.89
C GLY A 65 10.56 2.72 -2.32
N GLY A 66 10.56 3.12 -3.59
CA GLY A 66 9.51 3.94 -4.19
C GLY A 66 9.41 5.35 -3.59
N GLY A 67 8.19 5.77 -3.30
CA GLY A 67 7.90 7.05 -2.65
C GLY A 67 6.66 6.91 -1.77
N ILE A 68 6.33 7.97 -1.03
CA ILE A 68 5.34 7.96 0.06
C ILE A 68 3.98 7.38 -0.39
N THR A 69 3.49 7.77 -1.57
CA THR A 69 2.21 7.26 -2.13
C THR A 69 2.25 5.78 -2.49
N GLY A 70 3.40 5.29 -2.97
CA GLY A 70 3.62 3.88 -3.25
C GLY A 70 3.69 3.06 -1.97
N GLN A 71 4.35 3.59 -0.95
CA GLN A 71 4.50 2.96 0.36
C GLN A 71 3.16 2.85 1.09
N ALA A 72 2.34 3.91 1.14
CA ALA A 72 1.02 3.87 1.78
C ALA A 72 0.12 2.76 1.19
N GLU A 73 0.08 2.65 -0.13
CA GLU A 73 -0.74 1.61 -0.78
C GLU A 73 -0.12 0.21 -0.72
N ALA A 74 1.21 0.10 -0.62
CA ALA A 74 1.86 -1.17 -0.31
C ALA A 74 1.51 -1.63 1.11
N THR A 75 1.53 -0.72 2.09
CA THR A 75 1.11 -0.99 3.47
C THR A 75 -0.34 -1.41 3.53
N ARG A 76 -1.24 -0.70 2.84
CA ARG A 76 -2.66 -1.06 2.72
C ARG A 76 -2.85 -2.51 2.26
N LEU A 77 -2.19 -2.91 1.17
CA LEU A 77 -2.27 -4.28 0.65
C LEU A 77 -1.74 -5.31 1.66
N ALA A 78 -0.67 -4.97 2.38
CA ALA A 78 -0.10 -5.85 3.39
C ALA A 78 -1.10 -6.07 4.54
N ILE A 79 -1.74 -5.00 5.03
CA ILE A 79 -2.72 -5.04 6.12
C ILE A 79 -3.92 -5.89 5.71
N SER A 80 -4.49 -5.65 4.53
CA SER A 80 -5.63 -6.44 4.03
C SER A 80 -5.31 -7.93 3.97
N ARG A 81 -4.08 -8.29 3.58
CA ARG A 81 -3.63 -9.69 3.56
C ARG A 81 -3.44 -10.30 4.94
N ALA A 82 -3.03 -9.51 5.92
CA ALA A 82 -2.91 -9.98 7.30
C ALA A 82 -4.29 -10.17 7.95
N LEU A 83 -5.24 -9.26 7.71
CA LEU A 83 -6.61 -9.40 8.20
C LEU A 83 -7.31 -10.65 7.64
N CYS A 84 -7.11 -10.96 6.36
CA CYS A 84 -7.61 -12.21 5.78
C CYS A 84 -6.96 -13.49 6.32
N GLU A 85 -5.76 -13.40 6.92
CA GLU A 85 -5.12 -14.55 7.56
C GLU A 85 -5.59 -14.74 9.00
N ILE A 86 -6.00 -13.66 9.67
CA ILE A 86 -6.65 -13.75 10.98
C ILE A 86 -8.03 -14.37 10.85
N ASP A 87 -8.81 -13.86 9.90
CA ASP A 87 -10.17 -14.30 9.66
C ASP A 87 -10.48 -14.23 8.16
N GLU A 88 -10.81 -15.39 7.59
CA GLU A 88 -11.08 -15.56 6.17
C GLU A 88 -12.38 -14.86 5.73
N GLU A 89 -13.32 -14.61 6.64
CA GLU A 89 -14.59 -13.93 6.35
C GLU A 89 -14.36 -12.50 5.86
N ASN A 90 -13.30 -11.83 6.35
CA ASN A 90 -12.88 -10.51 5.92
C ASN A 90 -12.61 -10.42 4.41
N ARG A 91 -12.34 -11.55 3.75
CA ARG A 91 -12.12 -11.58 2.30
C ARG A 91 -13.36 -11.13 1.52
N SER A 92 -14.56 -11.43 2.04
CA SER A 92 -15.82 -11.05 1.40
C SER A 92 -16.02 -9.53 1.36
N ALA A 93 -15.58 -8.81 2.39
CA ALA A 93 -15.62 -7.35 2.45
C ALA A 93 -14.45 -6.69 1.69
N LEU A 94 -13.23 -7.24 1.81
CA LEU A 94 -12.02 -6.62 1.27
C LEU A 94 -11.81 -6.83 -0.24
N LYS A 95 -12.29 -7.94 -0.80
CA LYS A 95 -12.08 -8.28 -2.21
C LYS A 95 -12.89 -7.40 -3.18
N PRO A 96 -14.19 -7.12 -2.94
CA PRO A 96 -14.98 -6.22 -3.80
C PRO A 96 -14.40 -4.82 -3.88
N GLU A 97 -13.90 -4.28 -2.76
CA GLU A 97 -13.24 -2.98 -2.67
C GLU A 97 -11.82 -2.94 -3.28
N GLY A 98 -11.37 -4.07 -3.86
CA GLY A 98 -10.10 -4.16 -4.58
C GLY A 98 -8.85 -4.11 -3.67
N LEU A 99 -9.00 -4.26 -2.36
CA LEU A 99 -7.90 -4.09 -1.39
C LEU A 99 -6.91 -5.27 -1.37
N LEU A 100 -7.36 -6.45 -1.80
CA LEU A 100 -6.52 -7.65 -1.91
C LEU A 100 -5.77 -7.74 -3.24
N THR A 101 -6.15 -6.92 -4.22
CA THR A 101 -5.58 -6.93 -5.56
C THR A 101 -4.31 -6.09 -5.59
N ARG A 102 -3.20 -6.69 -6.03
CA ARG A 102 -1.97 -5.94 -6.29
C ARG A 102 -2.16 -5.07 -7.53
N ASP A 103 -1.99 -3.75 -7.41
CA ASP A 103 -1.96 -2.84 -8.55
C ASP A 103 -0.76 -3.20 -9.47
N PRO A 104 -0.99 -3.71 -10.69
CA PRO A 104 0.07 -4.17 -11.58
C PRO A 104 0.76 -3.01 -12.32
N ARG A 105 0.25 -1.77 -12.21
CA ARG A 105 0.76 -0.64 -12.97
C ARG A 105 2.18 -0.27 -12.52
N MET A 106 3.09 -0.25 -13.49
CA MET A 106 4.48 0.17 -13.34
C MET A 106 4.79 1.33 -14.27
N VAL A 107 5.82 2.11 -13.94
CA VAL A 107 6.31 3.15 -14.85
C VAL A 107 6.90 2.47 -16.08
N GLU A 108 6.38 2.82 -17.26
CA GLU A 108 6.96 2.34 -18.51
C GLU A 108 8.39 2.87 -18.69
N ARG A 109 9.30 1.97 -19.07
CA ARG A 109 10.68 2.33 -19.39
C ARG A 109 10.71 3.39 -20.50
N LYS A 110 11.66 4.31 -20.44
CA LYS A 110 12.00 5.20 -21.57
C LYS A 110 12.41 4.35 -22.78
N LYS A 111 11.69 4.48 -23.89
CA LYS A 111 12.02 3.82 -25.16
C LYS A 111 13.13 4.60 -25.86
N PHE A 112 14.07 3.90 -26.51
CA PHE A 112 15.10 4.54 -27.31
C PHE A 112 14.46 5.28 -28.50
N GLY A 113 15.09 6.35 -28.97
CA GLY A 113 14.54 7.19 -30.04
C GLY A 113 13.27 7.99 -29.65
N GLN A 114 12.89 8.05 -28.38
CA GLN A 114 11.74 8.83 -27.89
C GLN A 114 12.14 9.77 -26.75
N LYS A 115 11.41 10.90 -26.61
CA LYS A 115 11.65 11.87 -25.52
C LYS A 115 11.37 11.25 -24.14
N LYS A 116 10.31 10.45 -24.02
CA LYS A 116 9.90 9.71 -22.80
C LYS A 116 9.32 8.34 -23.20
N ALA A 117 8.59 7.66 -22.31
CA ALA A 117 8.03 6.32 -22.54
C ALA A 117 7.24 6.18 -23.87
N ARG A 118 6.34 7.13 -24.16
CA ARG A 118 5.53 7.15 -25.40
C ARG A 118 5.61 8.47 -26.17
N LYS A 119 6.26 9.51 -25.60
CA LYS A 119 6.32 10.84 -26.20
C LYS A 119 7.33 10.85 -27.35
N LYS A 120 6.82 10.94 -28.57
CA LYS A 120 7.63 11.07 -29.79
C LYS A 120 8.24 12.48 -29.91
N PHE A 121 9.33 12.59 -30.66
CA PHE A 121 9.81 13.88 -31.14
C PHE A 121 8.82 14.43 -32.18
N GLN A 122 8.77 15.75 -32.31
CA GLN A 122 8.06 16.37 -33.41
C GLN A 122 8.80 16.03 -34.71
N PHE A 123 8.07 15.67 -35.76
CA PHE A 123 8.63 15.21 -37.03
C PHE A 123 7.99 16.01 -38.17
N SER A 124 8.82 16.58 -39.06
CA SER A 124 8.39 17.12 -40.36
C SER A 124 8.64 16.07 -41.43
N LYS A 125 7.65 15.84 -42.30
CA LYS A 125 7.75 14.95 -43.47
C LYS A 125 8.22 15.69 -44.74
N ARG A 126 8.23 17.02 -44.68
CA ARG A 126 8.67 17.89 -45.77
C ARG A 126 10.13 18.24 -45.57
#